data_AF-A0A2I6QJI3-F1
#
_entry.id   AF-A0A2I6QJI3-F1
#
_cell.length_a   1.000
_cell.length_b   1.000
_cell.length_c   1.000
_cell.angle_alpha   90.00
_cell.angle_beta   90.00
_cell.angle_gamma   90.00
#
_symmetry.space_group_name_H-M   'P 1'
#
loop_
_entity.id
_entity.type
_entity.pdbx_description
1 polymer ?
#
loop_
_entity_poly.entity_id
_entity_poly.type
_entity_poly.pdbx_seq_one_letter_code
_entity_poly.pdbx_strand_id
1 'polypeptide(L)'
;MQETLETLPSRDLAYFMEGTEYFDDYLKAVAWAQLFASLNRDAMMENVVTALQSITQKTVRQPQTLAMEEINCHHNYVQKEQHFGEEIYVTRKGAVSARAGQYGIIPGSMGAKSFIVRGLGNEESFCSCSHGAGRVMSRTKAKKLFSVEDQIRATAHVECRKDAEVIDEIPMAYKDIDAVMAAQSDLVEVIYTLRQVVCVKG
;
A
#
# COMPACT_ATOMS: atom_id res chain seq x y z
N MET A 1 -17.76 6.95 -26.84
CA MET A 1 -17.83 6.74 -25.37
C MET A 1 -19.23 6.29 -24.92
N GLN A 2 -20.33 6.89 -25.40
CA GLN A 2 -21.69 6.46 -25.06
C GLN A 2 -22.02 5.01 -25.46
N GLU A 3 -21.75 4.60 -26.71
CA GLU A 3 -21.98 3.21 -27.16
C GLU A 3 -21.13 2.17 -26.40
N THR A 4 -19.95 2.57 -25.91
CA THR A 4 -19.04 1.71 -25.14
C THR A 4 -19.48 1.55 -23.68
N LEU A 5 -20.23 2.51 -23.12
CA LEU A 5 -20.73 2.46 -21.74
C LEU A 5 -21.95 1.55 -21.58
N GLU A 6 -22.74 1.37 -22.65
CA GLU A 6 -23.95 0.54 -22.63
C GLU A 6 -23.65 -0.97 -22.63
N THR A 7 -22.45 -1.36 -23.06
CA THR A 7 -22.00 -2.76 -23.11
C THR A 7 -21.17 -3.18 -21.89
N LEU A 8 -20.89 -2.27 -20.96
CA LEU A 8 -20.13 -2.58 -19.75
C LEU A 8 -21.00 -3.37 -18.74
N PRO A 9 -20.42 -4.39 -18.07
CA PRO A 9 -21.09 -5.07 -16.95
C PRO A 9 -21.43 -4.13 -15.78
N SER A 10 -20.70 -3.03 -15.63
CA SER A 10 -20.93 -1.98 -14.63
C SER A 10 -20.36 -0.66 -15.11
N ARG A 11 -21.01 0.46 -14.73
CA ARG A 11 -20.48 1.81 -14.96
C ARG A 11 -19.13 2.04 -14.28
N ASP A 12 -18.86 1.37 -13.16
CA ASP A 12 -17.60 1.47 -12.42
C ASP A 12 -16.43 0.74 -13.11
N LEU A 13 -16.71 0.02 -14.20
CA LEU A 13 -15.70 -0.64 -15.04
C LEU A 13 -15.41 0.15 -16.32
N ALA A 14 -15.71 1.45 -16.35
CA ALA A 14 -15.35 2.32 -17.45
C ALA A 14 -13.82 2.36 -17.66
N TYR A 15 -13.40 2.35 -18.93
CA TYR A 15 -12.01 2.36 -19.34
C TYR A 15 -11.80 3.28 -20.55
N PHE A 16 -10.56 3.69 -20.78
CA PHE A 16 -10.14 4.40 -22.01
C PHE A 16 -9.45 3.42 -22.95
N MET A 17 -9.71 3.54 -24.25
CA MET A 17 -9.09 2.68 -25.27
C MET A 17 -7.77 3.26 -25.74
N GLU A 18 -6.75 2.41 -25.89
CA GLU A 18 -5.47 2.79 -26.48
C GLU A 18 -5.66 3.45 -27.86
N GLY A 19 -4.83 4.45 -28.15
CA GLY A 19 -4.91 5.25 -29.38
C GLY A 19 -5.98 6.34 -29.37
N THR A 20 -6.71 6.52 -28.26
CA THR A 20 -7.62 7.66 -28.09
C THR A 20 -6.96 8.80 -27.32
N GLU A 21 -7.36 10.05 -27.59
CA GLU A 21 -6.89 11.24 -26.87
C GLU A 21 -7.12 11.10 -25.35
N TYR A 22 -8.27 10.60 -24.92
CA TYR A 22 -8.59 10.41 -23.51
C TYR A 22 -7.69 9.38 -22.82
N PHE A 23 -7.23 8.36 -23.54
CA PHE A 23 -6.28 7.40 -23.00
C PHE A 23 -4.91 8.05 -22.75
N ASP A 24 -4.42 8.82 -23.71
CA ASP A 24 -3.15 9.53 -23.58
C ASP A 24 -3.19 10.57 -22.46
N ASP A 25 -4.30 11.29 -22.33
CA ASP A 25 -4.51 12.27 -21.27
C ASP A 25 -4.62 11.61 -19.89
N TYR A 26 -5.30 10.48 -19.80
CA TYR A 26 -5.32 9.68 -18.57
C TYR A 26 -3.91 9.22 -18.17
N LEU A 27 -3.11 8.72 -19.13
CA LEU A 27 -1.74 8.29 -18.84
C LEU A 27 -0.84 9.43 -18.38
N LYS A 28 -0.96 10.63 -18.97
CA LYS A 28 -0.24 11.83 -18.49
C LYS A 28 -0.67 12.21 -17.08
N ALA A 29 -1.97 12.20 -16.81
CA ALA A 29 -2.52 12.56 -15.50
C ALA A 29 -2.11 11.57 -14.40
N VAL A 30 -2.17 10.26 -14.68
CA VAL A 30 -1.76 9.23 -13.71
C VAL A 30 -0.26 9.26 -13.46
N ALA A 31 0.56 9.49 -14.50
CA ALA A 31 2.00 9.64 -14.36
C ALA A 31 2.35 10.85 -13.47
N TRP A 32 1.69 11.99 -13.68
CA TRP A 32 1.85 13.17 -12.84
C TRP A 32 1.46 12.89 -11.38
N ALA A 33 0.31 12.25 -11.15
CA ALA A 33 -0.16 11.91 -9.81
C ALA A 33 0.78 10.94 -9.08
N GLN A 34 1.33 9.97 -9.80
CA GLN A 34 2.33 9.02 -9.27
C GLN A 34 3.62 9.74 -8.87
N LEU A 35 4.11 10.67 -9.70
CA LEU A 35 5.29 11.49 -9.38
C LEU A 35 5.04 12.37 -8.16
N PHE A 36 3.90 13.06 -8.12
CA PHE A 36 3.49 13.86 -6.96
C PHE A 36 3.47 13.02 -5.68
N ALA A 37 2.89 11.82 -5.73
CA ALA A 37 2.83 10.93 -4.59
C ALA A 37 4.22 10.44 -4.13
N SER A 38 5.16 10.23 -5.07
CA SER A 38 6.56 9.90 -4.74
C SER A 38 7.22 11.04 -4.01
N LEU A 39 7.21 12.24 -4.60
CA LEU A 39 7.83 13.44 -4.02
C LEU A 39 7.23 13.80 -2.64
N ASN A 40 5.93 13.57 -2.46
CA ASN A 40 5.29 13.74 -1.17
C ASN A 40 5.85 12.77 -0.11
N ARG A 41 6.12 11.50 -0.46
CA ARG A 41 6.73 10.54 0.47
C ARG A 41 8.19 10.89 0.78
N ASP A 42 8.92 11.42 -0.19
CA ASP A 42 10.29 11.90 0.02
C ASP A 42 10.30 13.05 1.04
N ALA A 43 9.42 14.04 0.87
CA ALA A 43 9.25 15.13 1.83
C ALA A 43 8.79 14.64 3.21
N MET A 44 7.90 13.64 3.27
CA MET A 44 7.53 13.01 4.55
C MET A 44 8.72 12.33 5.22
N MET A 45 9.57 11.63 4.47
CA MET A 45 10.77 10.98 5.00
C MET A 45 11.76 12.00 5.56
N GLU A 46 11.98 13.12 4.86
CA GLU A 46 12.81 14.22 5.35
C GLU A 46 12.29 14.80 6.68
N ASN A 47 10.97 15.00 6.79
CA ASN A 47 10.34 15.47 8.02
C ASN A 47 10.50 14.46 9.18
N VAL A 48 10.35 13.16 8.90
CA VAL A 48 10.55 12.10 9.91
C VAL A 48 12.00 12.08 10.39
N VAL A 49 12.97 12.14 9.47
CA VAL A 49 14.40 12.19 9.83
C VAL A 49 14.69 13.43 10.68
N THR A 50 14.19 14.59 10.29
CA THR A 50 14.37 15.85 11.02
C THR A 50 13.78 15.77 12.43
N ALA A 51 12.58 15.21 12.58
CA ALA A 51 11.94 15.03 13.89
C ALA A 51 12.72 14.05 14.78
N LEU A 52 13.26 12.96 14.22
CA LEU A 52 14.08 12.01 14.97
C LEU A 52 15.40 12.64 15.42
N GLN A 53 16.05 13.44 14.57
CA GLN A 53 17.28 14.15 14.92
C GLN A 53 17.06 15.14 16.07
N SER A 54 15.97 15.92 16.02
CA SER A 54 15.68 16.93 17.05
C SER A 54 15.43 16.31 18.42
N ILE A 55 14.75 15.16 18.47
CA ILE A 55 14.44 14.45 19.72
C ILE A 55 15.67 13.69 20.25
N THR A 56 16.39 12.99 19.38
CA THR A 56 17.51 12.12 19.81
C THR A 56 18.82 12.88 20.05
N GLN A 57 18.93 14.11 19.55
CA GLN A 57 20.17 14.89 19.48
C GLN A 57 21.33 14.12 18.81
N LYS A 58 21.01 13.12 17.99
CA LYS A 58 21.97 12.32 17.22
C LYS A 58 21.81 12.63 15.75
N THR A 59 22.92 12.57 15.02
CA THR A 59 22.87 12.59 13.56
C THR A 59 22.22 11.31 13.06
N VAL A 60 20.93 11.38 12.77
CA VAL A 60 20.22 10.37 11.98
C VAL A 60 20.54 10.67 10.53
N ARG A 61 21.49 9.95 9.93
CA ARG A 61 21.65 10.03 8.48
C ARG A 61 20.35 9.55 7.83
N GLN A 62 19.98 10.11 6.68
CA GLN A 62 19.01 9.43 5.82
C GLN A 62 19.45 7.96 5.72
N PRO A 63 18.52 7.00 5.83
CA PRO A 63 18.88 5.59 5.86
C PRO A 63 19.81 5.31 4.68
N GLN A 64 21.10 5.15 4.96
CA GLN A 64 22.04 4.62 4.00
C GLN A 64 21.61 3.17 3.88
N THR A 65 20.87 2.90 2.81
CA THR A 65 20.53 1.60 2.25
C THR A 65 21.25 0.49 2.99
N LEU A 66 20.53 -0.15 3.92
CA LEU A 66 20.97 -1.25 4.76
C LEU A 66 21.25 -2.46 3.87
N ALA A 67 22.25 -2.42 2.98
CA ALA A 67 22.48 -3.39 1.90
C ALA A 67 21.23 -3.77 1.06
N MET A 68 20.14 -3.02 1.21
CA MET A 68 18.83 -3.21 0.59
C MET A 68 18.53 -1.93 -0.16
N GLU A 69 18.11 -2.08 -1.42
CA GLU A 69 17.53 -0.98 -2.19
C GLU A 69 16.43 -0.30 -1.38
N GLU A 70 16.26 1.01 -1.57
CA GLU A 70 15.16 1.75 -0.96
C GLU A 70 13.83 1.03 -1.23
N ILE A 71 13.17 0.55 -0.17
CA ILE A 71 11.88 -0.15 -0.30
C ILE A 71 10.79 0.91 -0.44
N ASN A 72 10.58 1.36 -1.69
CA ASN A 72 9.56 2.32 -2.04
C ASN A 72 8.43 1.62 -2.83
N CYS A 73 7.38 1.22 -2.13
CA CYS A 73 6.26 0.46 -2.71
C CYS A 73 5.05 1.34 -3.01
N HIS A 74 4.72 1.43 -4.30
CA HIS A 74 3.43 1.95 -4.75
C HIS A 74 2.42 0.81 -4.82
N HIS A 75 1.15 1.08 -4.51
CA HIS A 75 0.09 0.06 -4.55
C HIS A 75 -1.16 0.46 -5.33
N ASN A 76 -1.20 1.70 -5.84
CA ASN A 76 -2.23 2.21 -6.75
C ASN A 76 -1.52 2.92 -7.90
N TYR A 77 -1.32 2.24 -9.02
CA TYR A 77 -0.56 2.77 -10.15
C TYR A 77 -0.83 1.99 -11.43
N VAL A 78 -0.47 2.61 -12.56
CA VAL A 78 -0.46 1.99 -13.88
C VAL A 78 0.95 2.05 -14.42
N GLN A 79 1.44 0.93 -14.95
CA GLN A 79 2.78 0.84 -15.52
C GLN A 79 2.77 -0.02 -16.78
N LYS A 80 3.56 0.37 -17.78
CA LYS A 80 3.82 -0.45 -18.96
C LYS A 80 4.86 -1.53 -18.63
N GLU A 81 4.54 -2.78 -18.90
CA GLU A 81 5.35 -3.94 -18.53
C GLU A 81 5.32 -5.01 -19.62
N GLN A 82 6.37 -5.83 -19.67
CA GLN A 82 6.44 -7.00 -20.55
C GLN A 82 5.98 -8.25 -19.80
N HIS A 83 4.92 -8.90 -20.26
CA HIS A 83 4.41 -10.16 -19.71
C HIS A 83 3.92 -11.05 -20.86
N PHE A 84 4.15 -12.36 -20.77
CA PHE A 84 3.69 -13.34 -21.77
C PHE A 84 4.06 -13.01 -23.23
N GLY A 85 5.19 -12.35 -23.45
CA GLY A 85 5.66 -11.95 -24.78
C GLY A 85 5.05 -10.67 -25.34
N GLU A 86 4.14 -10.02 -24.60
CA GLU A 86 3.47 -8.78 -25.02
C GLU A 86 3.79 -7.61 -24.08
N GLU A 87 3.77 -6.40 -24.63
CA GLU A 87 3.90 -5.16 -23.85
C GLU A 87 2.49 -4.67 -23.47
N ILE A 88 2.19 -4.64 -22.18
CA ILE A 88 0.85 -4.36 -21.66
C ILE A 88 0.89 -3.31 -20.55
N TYR A 89 -0.24 -2.63 -20.32
CA TYR A 89 -0.42 -1.79 -19.14
C TYR A 89 -0.95 -2.62 -17.97
N VAL A 90 -0.15 -2.76 -16.92
CA VAL A 90 -0.56 -3.41 -15.67
C VAL A 90 -1.12 -2.33 -14.73
N THR A 91 -2.40 -2.45 -14.39
CA THR A 91 -3.04 -1.61 -13.36
C THR A 91 -3.06 -2.34 -12.04
N ARG A 92 -2.42 -1.77 -11.02
CA ARG A 92 -2.47 -2.29 -9.65
C ARG A 92 -3.31 -1.37 -8.79
N LYS A 93 -4.29 -1.92 -8.09
CA LYS A 93 -5.12 -1.22 -7.10
C LYS A 93 -5.18 -2.05 -5.82
N GLY A 94 -4.51 -1.58 -4.77
CA GLY A 94 -4.31 -2.36 -3.55
C GLY A 94 -3.39 -3.59 -3.74
N ALA A 95 -2.48 -3.54 -4.72
CA ALA A 95 -1.51 -4.59 -5.01
C ALA A 95 -0.15 -3.96 -5.31
N VAL A 96 0.95 -4.65 -5.02
CA VAL A 96 2.31 -4.17 -5.25
C VAL A 96 3.06 -5.08 -6.21
N SER A 97 4.10 -4.57 -6.86
CA SER A 97 5.03 -5.39 -7.63
C SER A 97 5.79 -6.37 -6.71
N ALA A 98 5.90 -7.60 -7.18
CA ALA A 98 6.53 -8.75 -6.54
C ALA A 98 7.40 -9.52 -7.55
N ARG A 99 8.11 -8.79 -8.42
CA ARG A 99 9.10 -9.37 -9.34
C ARG A 99 10.15 -10.16 -8.59
N ALA A 100 10.70 -11.19 -9.22
CA ALA A 100 11.68 -12.07 -8.61
C ALA A 100 12.84 -11.25 -8.00
N GLY A 101 13.06 -11.41 -6.70
CA GLY A 101 14.12 -10.72 -5.95
C GLY A 101 13.81 -9.29 -5.52
N GLN A 102 12.71 -8.68 -6.01
CA GLN A 102 12.34 -7.31 -5.64
C GLN A 102 11.85 -7.26 -4.19
N TYR A 103 12.39 -6.34 -3.40
CA TYR A 103 11.91 -6.12 -2.04
C TYR A 103 10.62 -5.30 -2.02
N GLY A 104 9.74 -5.64 -1.07
CA GLY A 104 8.49 -4.95 -0.84
C GLY A 104 8.13 -4.82 0.64
N ILE A 105 7.11 -4.03 0.94
CA ILE A 105 6.52 -3.92 2.28
C ILE A 105 5.03 -4.22 2.23
N ILE A 106 4.58 -5.11 3.13
CA ILE A 106 3.16 -5.44 3.35
C ILE A 106 2.74 -4.92 4.74
N PRO A 107 2.20 -3.70 4.83
CA PRO A 107 1.64 -3.17 6.07
C PRO A 107 0.41 -3.96 6.57
N GLY A 108 0.41 -4.25 7.87
CA GLY A 108 -0.80 -4.62 8.59
C GLY A 108 -1.69 -3.41 8.91
N SER A 109 -2.71 -3.62 9.73
CA SER A 109 -3.50 -2.54 10.32
C SER A 109 -2.71 -1.77 11.39
N MET A 110 -3.30 -0.70 11.93
CA MET A 110 -2.78 -0.02 13.13
C MET A 110 -2.55 -1.06 14.24
N GLY A 111 -1.34 -1.10 14.79
CA GLY A 111 -0.98 -2.04 15.86
C GLY A 111 -0.67 -3.49 15.42
N ALA A 112 -0.87 -3.85 14.15
CA ALA A 112 -0.56 -5.19 13.64
C ALA A 112 0.90 -5.29 13.16
N LYS A 113 1.33 -6.52 12.86
CA LYS A 113 2.63 -6.77 12.20
C LYS A 113 2.65 -6.17 10.81
N SER A 114 3.83 -5.75 10.36
CA SER A 114 4.11 -5.48 8.95
C SER A 114 5.24 -6.39 8.48
N PHE A 115 5.33 -6.64 7.18
CA PHE A 115 6.32 -7.57 6.64
C PHE A 115 7.19 -6.89 5.60
N ILE A 116 8.51 -7.07 5.70
CA ILE A 116 9.40 -6.86 4.56
C ILE A 116 9.46 -8.19 3.82
N VAL A 117 9.16 -8.14 2.52
CA VAL A 117 9.02 -9.31 1.67
C VAL A 117 9.95 -9.23 0.47
N ARG A 118 10.17 -10.36 -0.16
CA ARG A 118 10.87 -10.48 -1.44
C ARG A 118 9.96 -11.17 -2.44
N GLY A 119 9.78 -10.57 -3.61
CA GLY A 119 8.95 -11.12 -4.68
C GLY A 119 9.51 -12.42 -5.24
N LEU A 120 8.62 -13.37 -5.53
CA LEU A 120 8.96 -14.64 -6.16
C LEU A 120 8.82 -14.61 -7.69
N GLY A 121 8.21 -13.54 -8.24
CA GLY A 121 8.10 -13.35 -9.69
C GLY A 121 7.09 -14.28 -10.37
N ASN A 122 6.00 -14.64 -9.68
CA ASN A 122 4.94 -15.45 -10.28
C ASN A 122 4.32 -14.72 -11.49
N GLU A 123 4.45 -15.30 -12.68
CA GLU A 123 3.96 -14.71 -13.93
C GLU A 123 2.43 -14.66 -13.99
N GLU A 124 1.73 -15.65 -13.41
CA GLU A 124 0.25 -15.69 -13.41
C GLU A 124 -0.36 -14.52 -12.61
N SER A 125 0.39 -13.97 -11.65
CA SER A 125 -0.01 -12.76 -10.92
C SER A 125 0.52 -11.46 -11.55
N PHE A 126 1.06 -11.51 -12.77
CA PHE A 126 1.80 -10.41 -13.40
C PHE A 126 2.89 -9.87 -12.47
N CYS A 127 3.61 -10.79 -11.81
CA CYS A 127 4.61 -10.50 -10.79
C CYS A 127 4.07 -9.53 -9.72
N SER A 128 2.90 -9.80 -9.16
CA SER A 128 2.26 -8.93 -8.16
C SER A 128 1.87 -9.68 -6.90
N CYS A 129 1.70 -8.95 -5.79
CA CYS A 129 1.16 -9.49 -4.54
C CYS A 129 0.26 -8.45 -3.83
N SER A 130 -0.32 -8.83 -2.69
CA SER A 130 -1.18 -7.91 -1.92
C SER A 130 -0.38 -6.73 -1.36
N HIS A 131 -1.03 -5.59 -1.15
CA HIS A 131 -0.36 -4.44 -0.50
C HIS A 131 -0.48 -4.42 1.03
N GLY A 132 -1.36 -5.23 1.63
CA GLY A 132 -1.68 -5.13 3.04
C GLY A 132 -2.91 -5.95 3.43
N ALA A 133 -3.33 -5.85 4.69
CA ALA A 133 -4.40 -6.68 5.25
C ALA A 133 -5.75 -6.52 4.50
N GLY A 134 -6.06 -5.31 4.05
CA GLY A 134 -7.38 -4.99 3.48
C GLY A 134 -8.50 -4.99 4.53
N ARG A 135 -9.56 -4.23 4.26
CA ARG A 135 -10.66 -4.03 5.20
C ARG A 135 -11.69 -5.16 5.11
N VAL A 136 -12.24 -5.56 6.26
CA VAL A 136 -13.42 -6.45 6.33
C VAL A 136 -14.74 -5.68 6.45
N MET A 137 -14.66 -4.37 6.73
CA MET A 137 -15.84 -3.52 6.85
C MET A 137 -15.58 -2.07 6.44
N SER A 138 -16.66 -1.37 6.08
CA SER A 138 -16.60 0.06 5.75
C SER A 138 -16.22 0.90 6.96
N ARG A 139 -15.69 2.10 6.71
CA ARG A 139 -15.36 3.07 7.76
C ARG A 139 -16.57 3.43 8.61
N THR A 140 -17.69 3.70 7.96
CA THR A 140 -18.97 4.02 8.62
C THR A 140 -19.45 2.86 9.50
N LYS A 141 -19.29 1.61 9.06
CA LYS A 141 -19.65 0.44 9.87
C LYS A 141 -18.72 0.30 11.07
N ALA A 142 -17.41 0.47 10.90
CA ALA A 142 -16.45 0.44 12.00
C ALA A 142 -16.77 1.50 13.07
N LYS A 143 -17.02 2.75 12.68
CA LYS A 143 -17.40 3.85 13.60
C LYS A 143 -18.69 3.60 14.38
N LYS A 144 -19.60 2.77 13.84
CA LYS A 144 -20.85 2.40 14.52
C LYS A 144 -20.69 1.22 15.47
N LEU A 145 -19.71 0.34 15.22
CA LEU A 145 -19.55 -0.92 15.95
C LEU A 145 -18.56 -0.83 17.11
N PHE A 146 -17.57 0.05 17.02
CA PHE A 146 -16.47 0.13 17.99
C PHE A 146 -16.45 1.47 18.71
N SER A 147 -16.00 1.44 19.96
CA SER A 147 -15.79 2.63 20.77
C SER A 147 -14.32 3.05 20.83
N VAL A 148 -14.06 4.22 21.43
CA VAL A 148 -12.70 4.67 21.72
C VAL A 148 -11.99 3.71 22.69
N GLU A 149 -12.70 3.19 23.68
CA GLU A 149 -12.17 2.23 24.65
C GLU A 149 -11.73 0.92 23.96
N ASP A 150 -12.49 0.46 22.95
CA ASP A 150 -12.08 -0.68 22.13
C ASP A 150 -10.76 -0.41 21.42
N GLN A 151 -10.61 0.78 20.83
CA GLN A 151 -9.38 1.17 20.18
C GLN A 151 -8.21 1.25 21.16
N ILE A 152 -8.39 1.90 22.31
CA ILE A 152 -7.36 2.01 23.37
C ILE A 152 -6.88 0.62 23.78
N ARG A 153 -7.82 -0.31 24.01
CA ARG A 153 -7.50 -1.68 24.39
C ARG A 153 -6.79 -2.44 23.27
N ALA A 154 -7.28 -2.31 22.03
CA ALA A 154 -6.72 -3.01 20.88
C ALA A 154 -5.34 -2.50 20.46
N THR A 155 -4.99 -1.25 20.81
CA THR A 155 -3.68 -0.64 20.51
C THR A 155 -2.85 -0.34 21.75
N ALA A 156 -3.13 -0.98 22.89
CA ALA A 156 -2.43 -0.73 24.15
C ALA A 156 -0.90 -0.93 24.06
N HIS A 157 -0.45 -1.76 23.11
CA HIS A 157 0.96 -2.10 22.89
C HIS A 157 1.69 -1.21 21.87
N VAL A 158 1.02 -0.20 21.30
CA VAL A 158 1.59 0.75 20.32
C VAL A 158 1.20 2.17 20.71
N GLU A 159 2.16 3.10 20.61
CA GLU A 159 1.87 4.51 20.81
C GLU A 159 1.19 5.09 19.57
N CYS A 160 -0.07 5.50 19.70
CA CYS A 160 -0.86 6.01 18.59
C CYS A 160 -1.96 6.96 19.06
N ARG A 161 -2.52 7.71 18.11
CA ARG A 161 -3.73 8.50 18.31
C ARG A 161 -4.90 7.57 18.71
N LYS A 162 -5.70 7.99 19.70
CA LYS A 162 -6.76 7.17 20.35
C LYS A 162 -8.07 7.94 20.51
N ASP A 163 -8.44 8.73 19.51
CA ASP A 163 -9.69 9.52 19.54
C ASP A 163 -10.70 9.05 18.49
N ALA A 164 -11.90 9.63 18.55
CA ALA A 164 -13.03 9.19 17.72
C ALA A 164 -12.79 9.30 16.21
N GLU A 165 -11.84 10.14 15.77
CA GLU A 165 -11.57 10.35 14.36
C GLU A 165 -10.87 9.15 13.71
N VAL A 166 -10.13 8.37 14.50
CA VAL A 166 -9.33 7.22 14.06
C VAL A 166 -9.96 5.85 14.37
N ILE A 167 -11.18 5.82 14.91
CA ILE A 167 -11.90 4.56 15.22
C ILE A 167 -12.08 3.68 13.98
N ASP A 168 -12.26 4.27 12.79
CA ASP A 168 -12.41 3.47 11.57
C ASP A 168 -11.16 2.69 11.18
N GLU A 169 -10.04 2.91 11.87
CA GLU A 169 -8.76 2.27 11.64
C GLU A 169 -8.39 1.24 12.72
N ILE A 170 -9.32 0.96 13.65
CA ILE A 170 -9.16 -0.08 14.67
C ILE A 170 -8.73 -1.41 14.00
N PRO A 171 -7.79 -2.19 14.59
CA PRO A 171 -7.31 -3.43 13.97
C PRO A 171 -8.43 -4.38 13.52
N MET A 172 -9.55 -4.40 14.25
CA MET A 172 -10.71 -5.26 14.00
C MET A 172 -11.48 -4.89 12.72
N ALA A 173 -11.22 -3.73 12.13
CA ALA A 173 -11.77 -3.35 10.83
C ALA A 173 -11.03 -3.99 9.63
N TYR A 174 -9.92 -4.67 9.89
CA TYR A 174 -9.03 -5.27 8.90
C TYR A 174 -9.07 -6.80 8.95
N LYS A 175 -8.64 -7.44 7.86
CA LYS A 175 -8.41 -8.88 7.85
C LYS A 175 -7.22 -9.23 8.74
N ASP A 176 -7.15 -10.48 9.15
CA ASP A 176 -5.93 -11.02 9.75
C ASP A 176 -4.79 -11.00 8.73
N ILE A 177 -3.73 -10.25 9.05
CA ILE A 177 -2.57 -10.12 8.16
C ILE A 177 -1.83 -11.44 8.00
N ASP A 178 -1.80 -12.30 9.03
CA ASP A 178 -1.12 -13.60 8.95
C ASP A 178 -1.86 -14.51 7.95
N ALA A 179 -3.20 -14.45 7.91
CA ALA A 179 -4.00 -15.15 6.90
C ALA A 179 -3.78 -14.60 5.48
N VAL A 180 -3.63 -13.29 5.32
CA VAL A 180 -3.30 -12.66 4.03
C VAL A 180 -1.92 -13.10 3.55
N MET A 181 -0.93 -13.18 4.44
CA MET A 181 0.41 -13.68 4.12
C MET A 181 0.40 -15.15 3.72
N ALA A 182 -0.35 -16.01 4.43
CA ALA A 182 -0.46 -17.42 4.09
C ALA A 182 -1.06 -17.64 2.68
N ALA A 183 -2.05 -16.82 2.30
CA ALA A 183 -2.75 -16.91 1.02
C ALA A 183 -1.93 -16.45 -0.21
N GLN A 184 -0.72 -15.92 -0.01
CA GLN A 184 0.17 -15.43 -1.07
C GLN A 184 1.60 -15.98 -0.94
N SER A 185 1.74 -17.14 -0.29
CA SER A 185 3.04 -17.79 -0.03
C SER A 185 3.79 -18.20 -1.30
N ASP A 186 3.08 -18.29 -2.43
CA ASP A 186 3.60 -18.51 -3.78
C ASP A 186 4.00 -17.21 -4.51
N LEU A 187 3.62 -16.05 -3.97
CA LEU A 187 3.91 -14.74 -4.59
C LEU A 187 5.10 -14.03 -3.93
N VAL A 188 5.27 -14.21 -2.61
CA VAL A 188 6.29 -13.53 -1.82
C VAL A 188 6.90 -14.41 -0.71
N GLU A 189 8.17 -14.16 -0.42
CA GLU A 189 8.87 -14.68 0.76
C GLU A 189 8.97 -13.60 1.84
N VAL A 190 8.71 -13.96 3.11
CA VAL A 190 8.90 -13.05 4.24
C VAL A 190 10.37 -12.99 4.64
N ILE A 191 10.96 -11.81 4.58
CA ILE A 191 12.37 -11.56 4.96
C ILE A 191 12.45 -11.03 6.39
N TYR A 192 11.58 -10.08 6.74
CA TYR A 192 11.49 -9.56 8.10
C TYR A 192 10.05 -9.39 8.54
N THR A 193 9.79 -9.65 9.83
CA THR A 193 8.55 -9.27 10.51
C THR A 193 8.82 -8.06 11.38
N LEU A 194 8.07 -6.99 11.15
CA LEU A 194 8.18 -5.73 11.86
C LEU A 194 7.05 -5.62 12.89
N ARG A 195 7.41 -5.17 14.09
CA ARG A 195 6.45 -4.78 15.14
C ARG A 195 6.36 -3.26 15.17
N GLN A 196 5.13 -2.74 15.12
CA GLN A 196 4.89 -1.30 15.30
C GLN A 196 5.16 -0.90 16.76
N VAL A 197 5.82 0.24 16.94
CA VAL A 197 6.06 0.87 18.25
C VAL A 197 5.33 2.21 18.34
N VAL A 198 5.33 2.97 17.24
CA VAL A 198 4.63 4.24 17.09
C VAL A 198 3.82 4.22 15.80
N CYS A 199 2.59 4.73 15.84
CA CYS A 199 1.74 4.95 14.67
C CYS A 199 1.24 6.41 14.68
N VAL A 200 1.73 7.20 13.72
CA VAL A 200 1.27 8.57 13.48
C VAL A 200 0.25 8.54 12.34
N LYS A 201 -0.99 8.91 12.65
CA LYS A 201 -2.13 8.87 11.73
C LYS A 201 -2.79 10.25 11.73
N GLY A 202 -2.99 10.81 10.54
CA GLY A 202 -3.81 12.00 10.29
C GLY A 202 -5.28 11.66 10.14
#